data_AF-A0A2S2QHD1-F1
#
_entry.id   AF-A0A2S2QHD1-F1
#
_cell.length_a   1.000
_cell.length_b   1.000
_cell.length_c   1.000
_cell.angle_alpha   90.00
_cell.angle_beta   90.00
_cell.angle_gamma   90.00
#
_symmetry.space_group_name_H-M   'P 1'
#
loop_
_entity.id
_entity.type
_entity.pdbx_description
1 polymer ?
#
loop_
_entity_poly.entity_id
_entity_poly.type
_entity_poly.pdbx_seq_one_letter_code
_entity_poly.pdbx_strand_id
1 'polypeptide(L)'
;MWASFTFEALQKWLDECRNGKTEGSVKTSSPLVQDSEKSVTIGNQFSTVFNIEEKWFIPEKLPSVGNLLSAKNTQTEDSPKESKDKQNETEATLKYNDKLWCQAKLKSLGRKFNLDLAPKLLFSRGTLVELLISSNISRYAEFRCVNRILTWQSDKLETVPCSRADVFATKNVGLIEKRQLMQLLTLCVEYKPENDEFKGFEDKTLKQYLESKGLTENLMHYVLYAIAMSNDTTPCMVGVERTQRFLSSLGRYGNTPFLWPMYGTGELPQCFCRLCAVFGGVYHLKRAADSVIVENNECKAILSDGSRLDCDHLVLGVADAPPEFLGSVPKSGLSRGIFIIDRSISTTDKESLTLLQFPIKGKEPITVIEAGPSTHVCPSGLYLLHMTTKQIDNAINDLKPAVEALLHSEYADGTTSRIDTDTQATQTPKEGDSSATKTEFVIQNEALKPQVLYALYFNCPETSEYDLSQNVPSNVHLCSGPDLEVDYEFAVKQAKSIF
;
A
#
# COMPACT_ATOMS: atom_id res chain seq x y z
N MET A 1 -6.43 -0.78 12.28
CA MET A 1 -5.53 -1.10 11.16
C MET A 1 -5.72 -0.25 9.90
N TRP A 2 -6.69 0.68 9.82
CA TRP A 2 -6.94 1.54 8.64
C TRP A 2 -6.33 2.94 8.73
N ALA A 3 -5.63 3.26 9.82
CA ALA A 3 -5.18 4.62 10.09
C ALA A 3 -3.91 5.00 9.30
N SER A 4 -3.73 6.31 9.14
CA SER A 4 -2.53 6.95 8.64
C SER A 4 -1.84 7.72 9.78
N PHE A 5 -0.52 7.81 9.73
CA PHE A 5 0.26 8.43 10.80
C PHE A 5 1.24 9.47 10.26
N THR A 6 1.45 10.55 11.02
CA THR A 6 2.71 11.30 10.88
C THR A 6 3.88 10.43 11.31
N PHE A 7 5.10 10.78 10.91
CA PHE A 7 6.27 9.97 11.26
C PHE A 7 6.40 9.79 12.78
N GLU A 8 6.25 10.85 13.58
CA GLU A 8 6.36 10.77 15.04
C GLU A 8 5.22 9.97 15.68
N ALA A 9 4.00 10.10 15.15
CA ALA A 9 2.85 9.34 15.64
C ALA A 9 3.01 7.84 15.34
N LEU A 10 3.58 7.50 14.17
CA LEU A 10 3.90 6.13 13.81
C LEU A 10 4.92 5.54 14.78
N GLN A 11 6.01 6.26 15.07
CA GLN A 11 7.03 5.81 16.01
C GLN A 11 6.44 5.48 17.38
N LYS A 12 5.59 6.37 17.92
CA LYS A 12 4.89 6.13 19.19
C LYS A 12 4.00 4.87 19.12
N TRP A 13 3.24 4.72 18.05
CA TRP A 13 2.38 3.55 17.86
C TRP A 13 3.18 2.23 17.75
N LEU A 14 4.34 2.26 17.08
CA LEU A 14 5.25 1.11 17.00
C LEU A 14 5.80 0.73 18.38
N ASP A 15 6.17 1.71 19.20
CA ASP A 15 6.63 1.46 20.57
C ASP A 15 5.53 0.84 21.44
N GLU A 16 4.28 1.28 21.29
CA GLU A 16 3.12 0.67 21.95
C GLU A 16 2.92 -0.78 21.51
N CYS A 17 3.11 -1.09 20.22
CA CYS A 17 3.01 -2.45 19.70
C CYS A 17 4.14 -3.36 20.21
N ARG A 18 5.39 -2.85 20.29
CA ARG A 18 6.56 -3.61 20.74
C ARG A 18 6.54 -3.91 22.24
N ASN A 19 6.10 -2.95 23.04
CA ASN A 19 6.11 -3.08 24.49
C ASN A 19 4.94 -3.91 25.02
N GLY A 20 3.97 -4.24 24.16
CA GLY A 20 2.72 -4.89 24.54
C GLY A 20 1.86 -3.96 25.41
N LYS A 21 0.54 -4.02 25.25
CA LYS A 21 -0.32 -3.46 26.29
C LYS A 21 -0.07 -4.27 27.56
N THR A 22 0.51 -3.64 28.57
CA THR A 22 0.49 -4.16 29.94
C THR A 22 -0.96 -4.06 30.40
N GLU A 23 -1.78 -5.05 30.07
CA GLU A 23 -3.12 -5.15 30.62
C GLU A 23 -3.00 -5.53 32.10
N GLY A 24 -3.20 -4.54 32.95
CA GLY A 24 -3.62 -4.78 34.31
C GLY A 24 -4.98 -5.47 34.26
N SER A 25 -4.99 -6.80 34.30
CA SER A 25 -6.23 -7.56 34.50
C SER A 25 -6.73 -7.29 35.91
N VAL A 26 -7.47 -6.21 36.10
CA VAL A 26 -8.27 -6.04 37.32
C VAL A 26 -9.53 -6.86 37.11
N LYS A 27 -9.47 -8.14 37.48
CA LYS A 27 -10.67 -8.93 37.76
C LYS A 27 -11.29 -8.37 39.05
N THR A 28 -12.17 -7.40 38.92
CA THR A 28 -13.11 -7.03 39.96
C THR A 28 -14.50 -7.44 39.51
N SER A 29 -15.19 -8.19 40.36
CA SER A 29 -16.65 -8.31 40.31
C SER A 29 -17.22 -6.89 40.34
N SER A 30 -17.60 -6.36 39.18
CA SER A 30 -18.15 -5.01 39.07
C SER A 30 -19.59 -5.06 39.56
N PRO A 31 -20.01 -4.16 40.48
CA PRO A 31 -21.41 -4.07 40.92
C PRO A 31 -22.37 -3.65 39.79
N LEU A 32 -21.85 -3.37 38.59
CA LEU A 32 -22.60 -2.99 37.39
C LEU A 32 -23.09 -4.19 36.55
N VAL A 33 -22.72 -5.42 36.94
CA VAL A 33 -23.13 -6.66 36.28
C VAL A 33 -24.19 -7.34 37.14
N GLN A 34 -25.33 -7.69 36.55
CA GLN A 34 -26.41 -8.38 37.25
C GLN A 34 -26.10 -9.87 37.42
N ASP A 35 -26.74 -10.54 38.38
CA ASP A 35 -26.44 -11.95 38.72
C ASP A 35 -26.69 -12.93 37.55
N SER A 36 -27.61 -12.62 36.63
CA SER A 36 -27.89 -13.42 35.43
C SER A 36 -26.99 -13.10 34.24
N GLU A 37 -26.19 -12.04 34.33
CA GLU A 37 -25.37 -11.54 33.24
C GLU A 37 -23.92 -12.05 33.33
N LYS A 38 -23.31 -12.29 32.17
CA LYS A 38 -21.89 -12.65 32.05
C LYS A 38 -21.11 -11.47 31.47
N SER A 39 -20.05 -11.04 32.16
CA SER A 39 -19.05 -10.11 31.61
C SER A 39 -17.97 -10.88 30.85
N VAL A 40 -17.72 -10.51 29.60
CA VAL A 40 -16.73 -11.13 28.71
C VAL A 40 -15.69 -10.08 28.31
N THR A 41 -14.43 -10.26 28.72
CA THR A 41 -13.36 -9.29 28.51
C THR A 41 -13.02 -9.10 27.03
N ILE A 42 -12.82 -7.85 26.63
CA ILE A 42 -12.41 -7.46 25.27
C ILE A 42 -10.91 -7.65 25.06
N GLY A 43 -10.51 -7.85 23.81
CA GLY A 43 -9.11 -7.79 23.38
C GLY A 43 -8.56 -9.16 23.00
N ASN A 44 -7.80 -9.22 21.91
CA ASN A 44 -7.23 -10.47 21.40
C ASN A 44 -5.98 -10.20 20.54
N GLN A 45 -5.36 -11.28 20.05
CA GLN A 45 -4.15 -11.24 19.21
C GLN A 45 -4.32 -10.57 17.84
N PHE A 46 -5.54 -10.33 17.38
CA PHE A 46 -5.81 -9.60 16.13
C PHE A 46 -5.75 -8.08 16.29
N SER A 47 -5.59 -7.59 17.52
CA SER A 47 -5.48 -6.17 17.83
C SER A 47 -4.13 -5.53 17.49
N THR A 48 -3.11 -6.35 17.23
CA THR A 48 -1.73 -5.88 17.06
C THR A 48 -1.11 -6.36 15.75
N VAL A 49 -0.13 -5.57 15.29
CA VAL A 49 0.83 -6.02 14.28
C VAL A 49 1.95 -6.80 14.96
N PHE A 50 2.63 -7.66 14.20
CA PHE A 50 3.72 -8.50 14.68
C PHE A 50 4.87 -8.53 13.66
N ASN A 51 6.01 -9.11 14.04
CA ASN A 51 7.24 -9.12 13.22
C ASN A 51 7.66 -7.73 12.72
N ILE A 52 7.59 -6.73 13.62
CA ILE A 52 7.90 -5.34 13.30
C ILE A 52 9.41 -5.16 13.18
N GLU A 53 9.91 -4.78 12.01
CA GLU A 53 11.30 -4.40 11.79
C GLU A 53 11.42 -3.02 11.15
N GLU A 54 12.28 -2.18 11.74
CA GLU A 54 12.61 -0.85 11.23
C GLU A 54 14.06 -0.81 10.76
N LYS A 55 14.31 -0.26 9.58
CA LYS A 55 15.65 -0.12 9.00
C LYS A 55 15.88 1.28 8.46
N TRP A 56 17.00 1.87 8.86
CA TRP A 56 17.50 3.13 8.32
C TRP A 56 18.67 2.85 7.37
N PHE A 57 18.64 3.49 6.22
CA PHE A 57 19.65 3.33 5.16
C PHE A 57 20.46 4.62 4.95
N ILE A 58 20.38 5.54 5.91
CA ILE A 58 21.05 6.84 5.92
C ILE A 58 21.58 7.15 7.33
N PRO A 59 22.63 7.98 7.44
CA PRO A 59 23.22 8.32 8.73
C PRO A 59 22.29 9.17 9.58
N GLU A 60 22.45 9.07 10.89
CA GLU A 60 21.69 9.87 11.86
C GLU A 60 21.84 11.38 11.61
N LYS A 61 23.08 11.80 11.34
CA LYS A 61 23.48 13.18 11.03
C LYS A 61 24.46 13.16 9.86
N LEU A 62 24.48 14.23 9.08
CA LEU A 62 25.46 14.37 8.01
C LEU A 62 26.88 14.50 8.59
N PRO A 63 27.91 13.92 7.93
CA PRO A 63 29.30 14.10 8.33
C PRO A 63 29.69 15.58 8.35
N SER A 64 30.51 15.98 9.33
CA SER A 64 31.13 17.31 9.35
C SER A 64 32.09 17.44 8.17
N VAL A 65 32.00 18.56 7.43
CA VAL A 65 32.70 18.85 6.17
C VAL A 65 34.23 18.62 6.20
N GLY A 66 34.86 18.65 7.39
CA GLY A 66 36.30 18.44 7.57
C GLY A 66 36.84 17.08 7.12
N ASN A 67 36.00 16.04 6.99
CA ASN A 67 36.44 14.68 6.64
C ASN A 67 36.28 14.31 5.14
N LEU A 68 35.56 15.12 4.35
CA LEU A 68 35.36 14.83 2.92
C LEU A 68 36.51 15.35 2.04
N LEU A 69 37.24 16.36 2.50
CA LEU A 69 38.37 16.96 1.77
C LEU A 69 39.71 16.23 1.99
N SER A 70 39.83 15.40 3.03
CA SER A 70 41.06 14.63 3.29
C SER A 70 41.23 13.41 2.39
N ALA A 71 40.18 12.97 1.68
CA ALA A 71 40.22 11.80 0.81
C ALA A 71 40.60 12.08 -0.65
N LYS A 72 40.72 13.36 -1.06
CA LYS A 72 41.02 13.73 -2.47
C LYS A 72 42.33 14.49 -2.71
N ASN A 73 43.03 14.93 -1.67
CA ASN A 73 44.28 15.68 -1.84
C ASN A 73 45.49 14.92 -1.31
N THR A 74 45.95 13.96 -2.09
CA THR A 74 47.37 13.61 -2.10
C THR A 74 47.96 14.09 -3.42
N GLN A 75 48.90 15.04 -3.33
CA GLN A 75 49.77 15.63 -4.37
C GLN A 75 49.23 16.86 -5.13
N THR A 76 49.54 18.07 -4.66
CA THR A 76 50.70 18.90 -5.08
C THR A 76 50.61 20.31 -4.50
N GLU A 77 51.73 20.81 -3.99
CA GLU A 77 51.92 22.20 -3.54
C GLU A 77 51.92 23.15 -4.75
N ASP A 78 51.17 24.27 -4.71
CA ASP A 78 51.74 25.63 -4.60
C ASP A 78 50.70 26.78 -4.76
N SER A 79 50.98 27.89 -4.06
CA SER A 79 50.48 29.29 -4.22
C SER A 79 49.13 29.75 -3.61
N PRO A 80 49.11 30.88 -2.85
CA PRO A 80 47.90 31.39 -2.17
C PRO A 80 47.09 32.38 -3.04
N LYS A 81 45.83 32.03 -3.33
CA LYS A 81 44.77 32.97 -3.77
C LYS A 81 43.56 32.87 -2.83
N GLU A 82 43.74 33.27 -1.57
CA GLU A 82 42.67 33.18 -0.57
C GLU A 82 41.82 34.47 -0.53
N SER A 83 40.60 34.42 -1.06
CA SER A 83 39.44 35.16 -0.51
C SER A 83 38.15 34.98 -1.33
N LYS A 84 38.22 34.81 -2.66
CA LYS A 84 37.04 34.59 -3.50
C LYS A 84 36.63 33.12 -3.63
N ASP A 85 37.58 32.19 -3.57
CA ASP A 85 37.27 30.75 -3.70
C ASP A 85 36.56 30.17 -2.47
N LYS A 86 36.87 30.66 -1.25
CA LYS A 86 36.23 30.19 -0.01
C LYS A 86 34.72 30.49 0.05
N GLN A 87 34.24 31.59 -0.53
CA GLN A 87 32.80 31.90 -0.57
C GLN A 87 32.05 30.99 -1.56
N ASN A 88 32.62 30.76 -2.75
CA ASN A 88 32.04 29.85 -3.74
C ASN A 88 32.06 28.38 -3.26
N GLU A 89 33.12 27.95 -2.58
CA GLU A 89 33.21 26.61 -1.98
C GLU A 89 32.19 26.43 -0.85
N THR A 90 31.95 27.46 -0.03
CA THR A 90 30.97 27.40 1.07
C THR A 90 29.54 27.30 0.51
N GLU A 91 29.19 28.08 -0.53
CA GLU A 91 27.88 27.98 -1.19
C GLU A 91 27.67 26.67 -1.94
N ALA A 92 28.70 26.15 -2.63
CA ALA A 92 28.64 24.85 -3.31
C ALA A 92 28.49 23.69 -2.31
N THR A 93 29.17 23.78 -1.16
CA THR A 93 29.08 22.78 -0.08
C THR A 93 27.72 22.82 0.61
N LEU A 94 27.15 24.01 0.84
CA LEU A 94 25.80 24.16 1.38
C LEU A 94 24.75 23.57 0.42
N LYS A 95 24.85 23.86 -0.89
CA LYS A 95 23.98 23.27 -1.91
C LYS A 95 24.13 21.75 -2.03
N TYR A 96 25.34 21.21 -1.84
CA TYR A 96 25.60 19.78 -1.84
C TYR A 96 24.99 19.08 -0.61
N ASN A 97 25.16 19.67 0.58
CA ASN A 97 24.57 19.16 1.83
C ASN A 97 23.03 19.23 1.84
N ASP A 98 22.44 20.24 1.18
CA ASP A 98 20.99 20.32 1.01
C ASP A 98 20.42 19.17 0.17
N LYS A 99 21.22 18.56 -0.70
CA LYS A 99 20.79 17.39 -1.45
C LYS A 99 20.84 16.11 -0.62
N LEU A 100 21.74 15.99 0.35
CA LEU A 100 21.87 14.77 1.14
C LEU A 100 20.73 14.57 2.15
N TRP A 101 20.41 13.30 2.41
CA TRP A 101 19.39 12.87 3.38
C TRP A 101 20.08 12.28 4.62
N CYS A 102 19.61 12.66 5.80
CA CYS A 102 20.00 12.07 7.08
C CYS A 102 18.75 11.90 7.95
N GLN A 103 18.82 11.05 8.98
CA GLN A 103 17.65 10.76 9.81
C GLN A 103 17.13 12.02 10.51
N ALA A 104 18.01 12.89 11.01
CA ALA A 104 17.61 14.14 11.67
C ALA A 104 16.79 15.05 10.73
N LYS A 105 17.20 15.16 9.46
CA LYS A 105 16.48 15.93 8.43
C LYS A 105 15.12 15.30 8.13
N LEU A 106 15.06 13.98 7.95
CA LEU A 106 13.79 13.28 7.69
C LEU A 106 12.82 13.42 8.87
N LYS A 107 13.30 13.19 10.10
CA LYS A 107 12.53 13.36 11.34
C LYS A 107 12.01 14.79 11.51
N SER A 108 12.78 15.82 11.12
CA SER A 108 12.30 17.22 11.16
C SER A 108 11.11 17.50 10.22
N LEU A 109 10.89 16.64 9.23
CA LEU A 109 9.77 16.71 8.30
C LEU A 109 8.61 15.79 8.72
N GLY A 110 8.65 15.18 9.91
CA GLY A 110 7.75 14.09 10.31
C GLY A 110 6.25 14.39 10.18
N ARG A 111 5.83 15.63 10.48
CA ARG A 111 4.45 16.11 10.32
C ARG A 111 3.95 16.21 8.87
N LYS A 112 4.86 16.19 7.89
CA LYS A 112 4.52 16.26 6.46
C LYS A 112 4.26 14.87 5.86
N PHE A 113 4.38 13.81 6.66
CA PHE A 113 4.08 12.46 6.24
C PHE A 113 2.66 12.05 6.66
N ASN A 114 2.02 11.28 5.80
CA ASN A 114 0.83 10.48 6.13
C ASN A 114 1.13 9.04 5.70
N LEU A 115 1.55 8.22 6.68
CA LEU A 115 2.02 6.85 6.51
C LEU A 115 0.86 5.89 6.74
N ASP A 116 0.28 5.39 5.66
CA ASP A 116 -0.85 4.48 5.70
C ASP A 116 -0.45 3.09 6.19
N LEU A 117 -1.16 2.56 7.20
CA LEU A 117 -1.01 1.16 7.58
C LEU A 117 -1.64 0.22 6.54
N ALA A 118 -2.71 0.65 5.87
CA ALA A 118 -3.52 -0.12 4.92
C ALA A 118 -3.80 0.65 3.62
N PRO A 119 -2.75 0.93 2.82
CA PRO A 119 -2.90 1.66 1.56
C PRO A 119 -3.69 0.83 0.56
N LYS A 120 -4.73 1.43 0.01
CA LYS A 120 -5.63 0.87 -1.00
C LYS A 120 -6.04 1.97 -1.98
N LEU A 121 -6.46 1.57 -3.16
CA LEU A 121 -6.98 2.43 -4.21
C LEU A 121 -8.50 2.33 -4.28
N LEU A 122 -9.13 3.32 -4.90
CA LEU A 122 -10.54 3.25 -5.21
C LEU A 122 -10.71 3.03 -6.71
N PHE A 123 -11.35 1.94 -7.12
CA PHE A 123 -11.85 1.86 -8.48
C PHE A 123 -12.79 3.03 -8.73
N SER A 124 -12.60 3.70 -9.87
CA SER A 124 -13.42 4.85 -10.26
C SER A 124 -14.90 4.47 -10.35
N ARG A 125 -15.21 3.21 -10.72
CA ARG A 125 -16.54 2.56 -10.66
C ARG A 125 -16.63 1.46 -9.61
N GLY A 126 -16.00 1.66 -8.45
CA GLY A 126 -16.12 0.77 -7.29
C GLY A 126 -17.30 1.14 -6.39
N THR A 127 -17.76 0.19 -5.57
CA THR A 127 -18.88 0.42 -4.65
C THR A 127 -18.60 1.52 -3.63
N LEU A 128 -17.35 1.69 -3.19
CA LEU A 128 -17.00 2.78 -2.29
C LEU A 128 -17.17 4.15 -2.93
N VAL A 129 -16.75 4.34 -4.20
CA VAL A 129 -16.93 5.63 -4.89
C VAL A 129 -18.41 5.94 -5.06
N GLU A 130 -19.22 4.95 -5.44
CA GLU A 130 -20.68 5.13 -5.51
C GLU A 130 -21.29 5.45 -4.15
N LEU A 131 -20.79 4.81 -3.07
CA LEU A 131 -21.24 5.09 -1.71
C LEU A 131 -20.87 6.53 -1.30
N LEU A 132 -19.64 6.99 -1.55
CA LEU A 132 -19.21 8.35 -1.23
C LEU A 132 -20.04 9.42 -1.95
N ILE A 133 -20.41 9.16 -3.21
CA ILE A 133 -21.26 10.06 -4.01
C ILE A 133 -22.70 10.05 -3.48
N SER A 134 -23.31 8.88 -3.34
CA SER A 134 -24.72 8.73 -2.95
C SER A 134 -24.99 9.20 -1.51
N SER A 135 -24.03 9.01 -0.60
CA SER A 135 -24.08 9.50 0.78
C SER A 135 -23.60 10.96 0.93
N ASN A 136 -23.13 11.58 -0.15
CA ASN A 136 -22.63 12.95 -0.17
C ASN A 136 -21.40 13.19 0.74
N ILE A 137 -20.71 12.12 1.13
CA ILE A 137 -19.46 12.13 1.91
C ILE A 137 -18.28 12.63 1.08
N SER A 138 -18.35 12.49 -0.26
CA SER A 138 -17.28 12.93 -1.18
C SER A 138 -16.86 14.39 -1.02
N ARG A 139 -17.68 15.24 -0.38
CA ARG A 139 -17.34 16.63 -0.04
C ARG A 139 -16.27 16.78 1.06
N TYR A 140 -15.98 15.73 1.82
CA TYR A 140 -15.04 15.76 2.95
C TYR A 140 -13.61 15.35 2.57
N ALA A 141 -13.41 14.81 1.37
CA ALA A 141 -12.11 14.38 0.89
C ALA A 141 -11.92 14.79 -0.56
N GLU A 142 -10.67 15.06 -0.92
CA GLU A 142 -10.27 15.25 -2.31
C GLU A 142 -9.58 13.99 -2.83
N PHE A 143 -9.63 13.77 -4.13
CA PHE A 143 -9.08 12.59 -4.77
C PHE A 143 -8.19 12.97 -5.94
N ARG A 144 -7.13 12.20 -6.15
CA ARG A 144 -6.32 12.24 -7.37
C ARG A 144 -6.42 10.93 -8.11
N CYS A 145 -6.43 11.01 -9.43
CA CYS A 145 -6.32 9.84 -10.28
C CYS A 145 -4.92 9.24 -10.14
N VAL A 146 -4.84 7.92 -9.98
CA VAL A 146 -3.59 7.19 -10.20
C VAL A 146 -3.17 7.49 -11.62
N ASN A 147 -1.96 7.99 -11.81
CA ASN A 147 -1.55 8.46 -13.12
C ASN A 147 -0.81 7.40 -13.93
N ARG A 148 -0.37 6.32 -13.27
CA ARG A 148 0.46 5.30 -13.91
C ARG A 148 0.19 3.91 -13.36
N ILE A 149 0.05 2.95 -14.27
CA ILE A 149 0.04 1.53 -13.95
C ILE A 149 1.27 0.93 -14.60
N LEU A 150 2.05 0.19 -13.82
CA LEU A 150 3.26 -0.48 -14.27
C LEU A 150 3.10 -1.99 -14.18
N THR A 151 3.94 -2.68 -14.93
CA THR A 151 4.12 -4.12 -14.86
C THR A 151 5.60 -4.48 -14.87
N TRP A 152 5.93 -5.62 -14.28
CA TRP A 152 7.30 -6.13 -14.24
C TRP A 152 7.41 -7.37 -15.12
N GLN A 153 8.17 -7.28 -16.21
CA GLN A 153 8.35 -8.37 -17.16
C GLN A 153 9.79 -8.39 -17.67
N SER A 154 10.39 -9.58 -17.75
CA SER A 154 11.75 -9.75 -18.26
C SER A 154 12.78 -8.82 -17.58
N ASP A 155 12.68 -8.71 -16.25
CA ASP A 155 13.51 -7.85 -15.39
C ASP A 155 13.45 -6.35 -15.71
N LYS A 156 12.34 -5.91 -16.30
CA LYS A 156 12.10 -4.52 -16.66
C LYS A 156 10.75 -4.04 -16.16
N LEU A 157 10.72 -2.77 -15.76
CA LEU A 157 9.52 -2.05 -15.40
C LEU A 157 8.95 -1.36 -16.64
N GLU A 158 7.71 -1.70 -17.00
CA GLU A 158 7.05 -1.19 -18.20
C GLU A 158 5.71 -0.53 -17.86
N THR A 159 5.33 0.48 -18.65
CA THR A 159 4.02 1.13 -18.49
C THR A 159 2.93 0.33 -19.16
N VAL A 160 1.84 0.12 -18.44
CA VAL A 160 0.67 -0.61 -18.91
C VAL A 160 -0.23 0.34 -19.71
N PRO A 161 -0.50 0.04 -20.99
CA PRO A 161 -1.44 0.84 -21.79
C PRO A 161 -2.85 0.81 -21.18
N CYS A 162 -3.39 1.98 -20.83
CA CYS A 162 -4.70 2.10 -20.19
C CYS A 162 -5.78 2.69 -21.11
N SER A 163 -5.43 3.02 -22.35
CA SER A 163 -6.38 3.47 -23.36
C SER A 163 -6.12 2.82 -24.71
N ARG A 164 -7.10 2.88 -25.61
CA ARG A 164 -6.89 2.49 -27.02
C ARG A 164 -5.71 3.25 -27.63
N ALA A 165 -5.60 4.55 -27.35
CA ALA A 165 -4.49 5.37 -27.82
C ALA A 165 -3.14 4.88 -27.29
N ASP A 166 -3.08 4.49 -26.02
CA ASP A 166 -1.86 3.94 -25.39
C ASP A 166 -1.47 2.61 -26.04
N VAL A 167 -2.44 1.72 -26.30
CA VAL A 167 -2.21 0.44 -26.99
C VAL A 167 -1.66 0.69 -28.40
N PHE A 168 -2.18 1.70 -29.11
CA PHE A 168 -1.63 2.08 -30.41
C PHE A 168 -0.22 2.69 -30.32
N ALA A 169 0.07 3.47 -29.29
CA ALA A 169 1.35 4.15 -29.11
C ALA A 169 2.48 3.22 -28.62
N THR A 170 2.19 2.19 -27.84
CA THR A 170 3.22 1.31 -27.27
C THR A 170 3.98 0.53 -28.35
N LYS A 171 5.29 0.41 -28.18
CA LYS A 171 6.19 -0.40 -29.01
C LYS A 171 6.35 -1.83 -28.48
N ASN A 172 5.91 -2.09 -27.25
CA ASN A 172 6.07 -3.38 -26.57
C ASN A 172 5.04 -4.42 -27.01
N VAL A 173 4.06 -4.02 -27.82
CA VAL A 173 3.00 -4.88 -28.34
C VAL A 173 3.00 -4.76 -29.87
N GLY A 174 3.16 -5.88 -30.58
CA GLY A 174 3.15 -5.93 -32.04
C GLY A 174 1.77 -5.65 -32.64
N LEU A 175 1.68 -5.33 -33.94
CA LEU A 175 0.39 -5.00 -34.58
C LEU A 175 -0.66 -6.12 -34.48
N ILE A 176 -0.24 -7.38 -34.64
CA ILE A 176 -1.12 -8.55 -34.52
C ILE A 176 -1.59 -8.70 -33.07
N GLU A 177 -0.66 -8.56 -32.13
CA GLU A 177 -0.96 -8.64 -30.69
C GLU A 177 -1.95 -7.54 -30.26
N LYS A 178 -1.83 -6.31 -30.78
CA LYS A 178 -2.80 -5.23 -30.52
C LYS A 178 -4.22 -5.62 -30.94
N ARG A 179 -4.37 -6.28 -32.09
CA ARG A 179 -5.67 -6.76 -32.57
C ARG A 179 -6.23 -7.86 -31.67
N GLN A 180 -5.41 -8.84 -31.30
CA GLN A 180 -5.83 -9.93 -30.40
C GLN A 180 -6.23 -9.38 -29.02
N LEU A 181 -5.44 -8.46 -28.48
CA LEU A 181 -5.73 -7.80 -27.20
C LEU A 181 -7.07 -7.06 -27.26
N MET A 182 -7.30 -6.22 -28.27
CA MET A 182 -8.56 -5.48 -28.38
C MET A 182 -9.77 -6.40 -28.52
N GLN A 183 -9.65 -7.51 -29.26
CA GLN A 183 -10.70 -8.52 -29.37
C GLN A 183 -10.99 -9.17 -28.00
N LEU A 184 -9.96 -9.60 -27.28
CA LEU A 184 -10.09 -10.19 -25.95
C LEU A 184 -10.73 -9.20 -24.95
N LEU A 185 -10.24 -7.97 -24.88
CA LEU A 185 -10.77 -6.97 -23.95
C LEU A 185 -12.25 -6.67 -24.23
N THR A 186 -12.64 -6.66 -25.51
CA THR A 186 -14.06 -6.50 -25.91
C THR A 186 -14.89 -7.69 -25.44
N LEU A 187 -14.41 -8.92 -25.65
CA LEU A 187 -15.08 -10.14 -25.17
C LEU A 187 -15.29 -10.13 -23.66
N CYS A 188 -14.26 -9.74 -22.88
CA CYS A 188 -14.40 -9.61 -21.44
C CYS A 188 -15.44 -8.55 -21.05
N VAL A 189 -15.40 -7.35 -21.64
CA VAL A 189 -16.36 -6.28 -21.31
C VAL A 189 -17.81 -6.67 -21.63
N GLU A 190 -18.02 -7.34 -22.77
CA GLU A 190 -19.36 -7.75 -23.23
C GLU A 190 -19.86 -9.03 -22.56
N TYR A 191 -19.02 -9.69 -21.75
CA TYR A 191 -19.39 -10.93 -21.08
C TYR A 191 -20.62 -10.73 -20.17
N LYS A 192 -21.58 -11.63 -20.35
CA LYS A 192 -22.75 -11.81 -19.49
C LYS A 192 -22.84 -13.30 -19.12
N PRO A 193 -23.38 -13.65 -17.94
CA PRO A 193 -23.53 -15.04 -17.52
C PRO A 193 -24.27 -15.94 -18.54
N GLU A 194 -25.12 -15.34 -19.38
CA GLU A 194 -25.88 -16.04 -20.43
C GLU A 194 -25.04 -16.38 -21.68
N ASN A 195 -23.81 -15.86 -21.80
CA ASN A 195 -22.95 -16.05 -22.97
C ASN A 195 -22.10 -17.33 -22.82
N ASP A 196 -22.10 -18.17 -23.85
CA ASP A 196 -21.36 -19.43 -23.91
C ASP A 196 -19.82 -19.26 -24.10
N GLU A 197 -19.29 -18.02 -24.23
CA GLU A 197 -17.87 -17.74 -24.50
C GLU A 197 -16.88 -18.41 -23.52
N PHE A 198 -17.24 -18.50 -22.24
CA PHE A 198 -16.41 -19.08 -21.18
C PHE A 198 -16.85 -20.48 -20.76
N LYS A 199 -17.78 -21.09 -21.51
CA LYS A 199 -18.28 -22.43 -21.23
C LYS A 199 -17.14 -23.46 -21.31
N GLY A 200 -17.04 -24.31 -20.29
CA GLY A 200 -15.95 -25.30 -20.17
C GLY A 200 -14.66 -24.76 -19.54
N PHE A 201 -14.70 -23.54 -18.98
CA PHE A 201 -13.63 -22.92 -18.20
C PHE A 201 -14.05 -22.58 -16.76
N GLU A 202 -15.21 -23.06 -16.30
CA GLU A 202 -15.75 -22.82 -14.97
C GLU A 202 -14.79 -23.28 -13.86
N ASP A 203 -14.17 -24.46 -14.06
CA ASP A 203 -13.19 -25.05 -13.13
C ASP A 203 -11.73 -24.85 -13.57
N LYS A 204 -11.47 -23.94 -14.53
CA LYS A 204 -10.13 -23.67 -15.07
C LYS A 204 -9.62 -22.31 -14.65
N THR A 205 -8.33 -22.07 -14.82
CA THR A 205 -7.71 -20.77 -14.52
C THR A 205 -7.87 -19.79 -15.68
N LEU A 206 -7.79 -18.49 -15.38
CA LEU A 206 -7.77 -17.46 -16.43
C LEU A 206 -6.60 -17.69 -17.39
N LYS A 207 -5.44 -18.11 -16.89
CA LYS A 207 -4.27 -18.43 -17.72
C LYS A 207 -4.59 -19.51 -18.76
N GLN A 208 -5.22 -20.62 -18.36
CA GLN A 208 -5.62 -21.69 -19.28
C GLN A 208 -6.60 -21.21 -20.37
N TYR A 209 -7.51 -20.30 -20.01
CA TYR A 209 -8.39 -19.66 -20.99
C TYR A 209 -7.61 -18.79 -21.98
N LEU A 210 -6.71 -17.94 -21.50
CA LEU A 210 -5.87 -17.09 -22.34
C LEU A 210 -4.98 -17.89 -23.30
N GLU A 211 -4.41 -19.01 -22.83
CA GLU A 211 -3.65 -19.96 -23.65
C GLU A 211 -4.53 -20.58 -24.75
N SER A 212 -5.78 -20.94 -24.43
CA SER A 212 -6.72 -21.51 -25.40
C SER A 212 -7.10 -20.55 -26.53
N LYS A 213 -6.98 -19.23 -26.30
CA LYS A 213 -7.19 -18.19 -27.32
C LYS A 213 -5.96 -17.93 -28.19
N GLY A 214 -4.85 -18.63 -27.96
CA GLY A 214 -3.62 -18.49 -28.74
C GLY A 214 -2.94 -17.13 -28.55
N LEU A 215 -3.06 -16.54 -27.35
CA LEU A 215 -2.39 -15.30 -27.01
C LEU A 215 -0.90 -15.55 -26.75
N THR A 216 -0.08 -14.56 -27.08
CA THR A 216 1.36 -14.60 -26.76
C THR A 216 1.59 -14.47 -25.26
N GLU A 217 2.72 -14.98 -24.77
CA GLU A 217 3.10 -14.83 -23.34
C GLU A 217 3.09 -13.35 -22.90
N ASN A 218 3.47 -12.45 -23.80
CA ASN A 218 3.43 -11.02 -23.58
C ASN A 218 2.01 -10.50 -23.31
N LEU A 219 1.04 -10.82 -24.18
CA LEU A 219 -0.35 -10.41 -23.96
C LEU A 219 -0.96 -11.06 -22.72
N MET A 220 -0.66 -12.33 -22.49
CA MET A 220 -1.13 -13.03 -21.30
C MET A 220 -0.61 -12.36 -20.03
N HIS A 221 0.64 -11.91 -20.03
CA HIS A 221 1.24 -11.15 -18.92
C HIS A 221 0.47 -9.86 -18.61
N TYR A 222 0.22 -9.03 -19.62
CA TYR A 222 -0.55 -7.80 -19.44
C TYR A 222 -1.97 -8.07 -18.91
N VAL A 223 -2.67 -9.03 -19.49
CA VAL A 223 -4.06 -9.31 -19.08
C VAL A 223 -4.11 -9.90 -17.69
N LEU A 224 -3.25 -10.88 -17.38
CA LEU A 224 -3.30 -11.61 -16.11
C LEU A 224 -2.80 -10.75 -14.94
N TYR A 225 -1.61 -10.14 -15.06
CA TYR A 225 -0.97 -9.49 -13.91
C TYR A 225 -1.29 -8.00 -13.84
N ALA A 226 -1.42 -7.29 -14.96
CA ALA A 226 -1.63 -5.85 -14.93
C ALA A 226 -3.12 -5.44 -14.93
N ILE A 227 -3.95 -6.09 -15.75
CA ILE A 227 -5.37 -5.73 -15.90
C ILE A 227 -6.22 -6.48 -14.88
N ALA A 228 -6.16 -7.82 -14.87
CA ALA A 228 -6.90 -8.63 -13.92
C ALA A 228 -6.30 -8.57 -12.51
N MET A 229 -5.02 -8.16 -12.37
CA MET A 229 -4.30 -8.09 -11.08
C MET A 229 -4.36 -9.43 -10.34
N SER A 230 -4.03 -10.49 -11.05
CA SER A 230 -4.22 -11.89 -10.66
C SER A 230 -2.94 -12.69 -10.75
N ASN A 231 -3.02 -13.99 -10.51
CA ASN A 231 -1.91 -14.95 -10.59
C ASN A 231 -2.29 -16.16 -11.46
N ASP A 232 -1.32 -17.04 -11.73
CA ASP A 232 -1.47 -18.22 -12.59
C ASP A 232 -2.57 -19.19 -12.14
N THR A 233 -2.93 -19.16 -10.85
CA THR A 233 -3.93 -20.04 -10.23
C THR A 233 -5.31 -19.40 -10.11
N THR A 234 -5.47 -18.14 -10.51
CA THR A 234 -6.75 -17.44 -10.40
C THR A 234 -7.83 -18.12 -11.26
N PRO A 235 -9.00 -18.47 -10.69
CA PRO A 235 -10.11 -19.04 -11.45
C PRO A 235 -10.53 -18.13 -12.62
N CYS A 236 -10.89 -18.73 -13.75
CA CYS A 236 -11.19 -18.01 -14.99
C CYS A 236 -12.24 -16.92 -14.77
N MET A 237 -13.36 -17.27 -14.13
CA MET A 237 -14.47 -16.34 -13.92
C MET A 237 -14.11 -15.16 -13.02
N VAL A 238 -13.29 -15.39 -11.99
CA VAL A 238 -12.77 -14.33 -11.12
C VAL A 238 -11.88 -13.38 -11.93
N GLY A 239 -11.01 -13.93 -12.79
CA GLY A 239 -10.15 -13.13 -13.66
C GLY A 239 -10.93 -12.29 -14.68
N VAL A 240 -12.02 -12.83 -15.23
CA VAL A 240 -12.93 -12.11 -16.15
C VAL A 240 -13.63 -10.97 -15.42
N GLU A 241 -14.20 -11.22 -14.24
CA GLU A 241 -14.87 -10.18 -13.43
C GLU A 241 -13.90 -9.04 -13.07
N ARG A 242 -12.68 -9.37 -12.63
CA ARG A 242 -11.64 -8.37 -12.34
C ARG A 242 -11.27 -7.56 -13.59
N THR A 243 -11.13 -8.22 -14.73
CA THR A 243 -10.87 -7.57 -16.02
C THR A 243 -12.02 -6.61 -16.41
N GLN A 244 -13.28 -7.05 -16.27
CA GLN A 244 -14.45 -6.21 -16.51
C GLN A 244 -14.47 -4.97 -15.60
N ARG A 245 -14.20 -5.15 -14.31
CA ARG A 245 -14.15 -4.06 -13.34
C ARG A 245 -13.06 -3.04 -13.66
N PHE A 246 -11.88 -3.52 -14.06
CA PHE A 246 -10.79 -2.66 -14.53
C PHE A 246 -11.20 -1.84 -15.75
N LEU A 247 -11.68 -2.51 -16.80
CA LEU A 247 -11.99 -1.86 -18.08
C LEU A 247 -13.17 -0.91 -17.98
N SER A 248 -14.23 -1.27 -17.26
CA SER A 248 -15.39 -0.40 -17.03
C SER A 248 -15.04 0.86 -16.24
N SER A 249 -13.99 0.80 -15.42
CA SER A 249 -13.51 1.93 -14.62
C SER A 249 -12.58 2.89 -15.38
N LEU A 250 -12.05 2.50 -16.54
CA LEU A 250 -11.17 3.38 -17.33
C LEU A 250 -11.91 4.63 -17.82
N GLY A 251 -11.21 5.77 -17.88
CA GLY A 251 -11.71 6.99 -18.49
C GLY A 251 -12.79 7.75 -17.70
N ARG A 252 -13.19 7.30 -16.49
CA ARG A 252 -14.24 7.99 -15.71
C ARG A 252 -13.78 9.36 -15.19
N TYR A 253 -12.58 9.41 -14.60
CA TYR A 253 -11.99 10.64 -14.04
C TYR A 253 -10.58 10.93 -14.58
N GLY A 254 -9.93 9.93 -15.17
CA GLY A 254 -8.58 10.00 -15.72
C GLY A 254 -8.29 8.82 -16.62
N ASN A 255 -7.05 8.69 -17.09
CA ASN A 255 -6.65 7.62 -18.00
C ASN A 255 -6.69 6.23 -17.36
N THR A 256 -6.35 6.13 -16.07
CA THR A 256 -6.37 4.86 -15.33
C THR A 256 -7.71 4.67 -14.58
N PRO A 257 -8.00 3.46 -14.07
CA PRO A 257 -9.27 3.17 -13.42
C PRO A 257 -9.28 3.50 -11.92
N PHE A 258 -8.24 4.11 -11.37
CA PHE A 258 -8.07 4.23 -9.92
C PHE A 258 -7.99 5.68 -9.43
N LEU A 259 -8.47 5.88 -8.21
CA LEU A 259 -8.34 7.10 -7.42
C LEU A 259 -7.57 6.83 -6.12
N TRP A 260 -6.92 7.87 -5.61
CA TRP A 260 -6.26 7.93 -4.31
C TRP A 260 -6.81 9.11 -3.50
N PRO A 261 -7.14 8.94 -2.22
CA PRO A 261 -7.54 10.05 -1.36
C PRO A 261 -6.35 10.92 -0.98
N MET A 262 -6.47 12.23 -1.15
CA MET A 262 -5.48 13.19 -0.69
C MET A 262 -5.25 13.03 0.82
N TYR A 263 -3.99 13.18 1.26
CA TYR A 263 -3.55 12.92 2.65
C TYR A 263 -3.57 11.44 3.07
N GLY A 264 -3.87 10.51 2.17
CA GLY A 264 -3.78 9.07 2.42
C GLY A 264 -5.11 8.44 2.80
N THR A 265 -5.09 7.12 2.90
CA THR A 265 -6.30 6.29 3.01
C THR A 265 -6.99 6.35 4.37
N GLY A 266 -6.28 6.79 5.42
CA GLY A 266 -6.83 7.00 6.76
C GLY A 266 -7.85 8.13 6.86
N GLU A 267 -7.99 8.97 5.83
CA GLU A 267 -9.06 9.98 5.74
C GLU A 267 -10.44 9.35 5.52
N LEU A 268 -10.52 8.20 4.85
CA LEU A 268 -11.80 7.59 4.49
C LEU A 268 -12.63 7.17 5.72
N PRO A 269 -12.09 6.43 6.72
CA PRO A 269 -12.84 6.17 7.95
C PRO A 269 -13.31 7.45 8.65
N GLN A 270 -12.48 8.50 8.67
CA GLN A 270 -12.83 9.77 9.31
C GLN A 270 -13.99 10.47 8.60
N CYS A 271 -14.06 10.38 7.28
CA CYS A 271 -15.16 10.92 6.48
C CYS A 271 -16.51 10.27 6.86
N PHE A 272 -16.55 8.94 7.02
CA PHE A 272 -17.74 8.23 7.49
C PHE A 272 -18.05 8.54 8.96
N CYS A 273 -17.02 8.67 9.82
CA CYS A 273 -17.22 9.06 11.20
C CYS A 273 -17.86 10.46 11.33
N ARG A 274 -17.41 11.39 10.49
CA ARG A 274 -18.01 12.73 10.40
C ARG A 274 -19.48 12.67 9.98
N LEU A 275 -19.81 11.84 8.99
CA LEU A 275 -21.21 11.67 8.59
C LEU A 275 -22.07 11.17 9.75
N CYS A 276 -21.63 10.13 10.46
CA CYS A 276 -22.32 9.62 11.64
C CYS A 276 -22.53 10.71 12.70
N ALA A 277 -21.51 11.51 12.99
CA ALA A 277 -21.61 12.61 13.95
C ALA A 277 -22.64 13.68 13.53
N VAL A 278 -22.74 14.00 12.23
CA VAL A 278 -23.74 14.94 11.70
C VAL A 278 -25.18 14.46 11.98
N PHE A 279 -25.38 13.14 12.03
CA PHE A 279 -26.68 12.52 12.35
C PHE A 279 -26.86 12.19 13.83
N GLY A 280 -26.02 12.75 14.72
CA GLY A 280 -26.15 12.62 16.16
C GLY A 280 -25.32 11.51 16.80
N GLY A 281 -24.46 10.83 16.03
CA GLY A 281 -23.50 9.86 16.56
C GLY A 281 -22.50 10.52 17.52
N VAL A 282 -22.24 9.89 18.66
CA VAL A 282 -21.31 10.37 19.69
C VAL A 282 -20.01 9.59 19.61
N TYR A 283 -18.87 10.30 19.61
CA TYR A 283 -17.53 9.72 19.51
C TYR A 283 -16.74 9.90 20.79
N HIS A 284 -16.24 8.81 21.36
CA HIS A 284 -15.29 8.82 22.47
C HIS A 284 -13.97 8.18 22.05
N LEU A 285 -12.95 9.01 21.78
CA LEU A 285 -11.58 8.54 21.54
C LEU A 285 -10.83 8.34 22.85
N LYS A 286 -9.77 7.51 22.82
CA LYS A 286 -8.98 7.13 24.02
C LYS A 286 -9.82 6.49 25.13
N ARG A 287 -10.93 5.87 24.76
CA ARG A 287 -11.82 5.14 25.65
C ARG A 287 -12.09 3.78 25.04
N ALA A 288 -11.44 2.76 25.59
CA ALA A 288 -11.69 1.37 25.20
C ALA A 288 -12.88 0.82 25.99
N ALA A 289 -13.52 -0.20 25.45
CA ALA A 289 -14.43 -1.03 26.22
C ALA A 289 -13.61 -2.12 26.93
N ASP A 290 -13.91 -2.34 28.21
CA ASP A 290 -13.23 -3.30 29.07
C ASP A 290 -13.83 -4.70 28.89
N SER A 291 -15.16 -4.77 28.76
CA SER A 291 -15.89 -6.03 28.57
C SER A 291 -17.24 -5.82 27.90
N VAL A 292 -17.76 -6.91 27.32
CA VAL A 292 -19.13 -7.03 26.81
C VAL A 292 -19.97 -7.77 27.84
N ILE A 293 -21.15 -7.24 28.18
CA ILE A 293 -22.12 -7.87 29.06
C ILE A 293 -23.11 -8.66 28.21
N VAL A 294 -23.23 -9.96 28.48
CA VAL A 294 -24.02 -10.93 27.70
C VAL A 294 -25.00 -11.66 28.61
N GLU A 295 -26.24 -11.79 28.15
CA GLU A 295 -27.30 -12.57 28.80
C GLU A 295 -28.13 -13.26 27.71
N ASN A 296 -28.47 -14.54 27.88
CA ASN A 296 -29.33 -15.30 26.96
C ASN A 296 -28.90 -15.22 25.47
N ASN A 297 -27.59 -15.25 25.19
CA ASN A 297 -27.02 -15.13 23.85
C ASN A 297 -27.25 -13.76 23.16
N GLU A 298 -27.44 -12.71 23.95
CA GLU A 298 -27.52 -11.32 23.49
C GLU A 298 -26.58 -10.43 24.32
N CYS A 299 -25.94 -9.48 23.66
CA CYS A 299 -25.29 -8.36 24.33
C CYS A 299 -26.34 -7.43 24.92
N LYS A 300 -26.16 -7.04 26.18
CA LYS A 300 -27.01 -6.06 26.88
C LYS A 300 -26.31 -4.72 27.07
N ALA A 301 -24.99 -4.73 27.23
CA ALA A 301 -24.19 -3.55 27.48
C ALA A 301 -22.70 -3.78 27.20
N ILE A 302 -21.93 -2.70 27.24
CA ILE A 302 -20.48 -2.73 27.44
C ILE A 302 -20.11 -2.08 28.76
N LEU A 303 -19.03 -2.54 29.38
CA LEU A 303 -18.35 -1.79 30.44
C LEU A 303 -17.19 -1.01 29.83
N SER A 304 -17.08 0.26 30.19
CA SER A 304 -16.00 1.13 29.73
C SER A 304 -15.73 2.22 30.75
N ASP A 305 -14.51 2.24 31.29
CA ASP A 305 -14.04 3.26 32.24
C ASP A 305 -14.96 3.36 33.47
N GLY A 306 -15.20 2.21 34.10
CA GLY A 306 -16.05 2.09 35.29
C GLY A 306 -17.53 2.43 35.07
N SER A 307 -17.98 2.58 33.82
CA SER A 307 -19.36 2.88 33.46
C SER A 307 -20.00 1.75 32.66
N ARG A 308 -21.30 1.53 32.84
CA ARG A 308 -22.12 0.64 32.00
C ARG A 308 -22.81 1.46 30.91
N LEU A 309 -22.73 0.98 29.67
CA LEU A 309 -23.40 1.57 28.51
C LEU A 309 -24.28 0.50 27.87
N ASP A 310 -25.60 0.61 28.04
CA ASP A 310 -26.56 -0.33 27.47
C ASP A 310 -26.72 -0.12 25.96
N CYS A 311 -26.96 -1.20 25.21
CA CYS A 311 -27.14 -1.15 23.77
C CYS A 311 -27.98 -2.32 23.24
N ASP A 312 -28.79 -2.06 22.21
CA ASP A 312 -29.58 -3.09 21.51
C ASP A 312 -28.74 -3.89 20.50
N HIS A 313 -27.77 -3.22 19.87
CA HIS A 313 -26.84 -3.80 18.90
C HIS A 313 -25.43 -3.33 19.20
N LEU A 314 -24.46 -4.23 19.04
CA LEU A 314 -23.05 -3.92 19.24
C LEU A 314 -22.25 -4.30 17.99
N VAL A 315 -21.60 -3.31 17.37
CA VAL A 315 -20.68 -3.54 16.24
C VAL A 315 -19.25 -3.40 16.75
N LEU A 316 -18.43 -4.44 16.57
CA LEU A 316 -17.04 -4.49 17.02
C LEU A 316 -16.10 -4.78 15.87
N GLY A 317 -14.96 -4.10 15.82
CA GLY A 317 -13.83 -4.59 15.05
C GLY A 317 -13.33 -5.90 15.65
N VAL A 318 -12.93 -6.86 14.83
CA VAL A 318 -12.44 -8.16 15.29
C VAL A 318 -11.24 -8.04 16.23
N ALA A 319 -10.45 -6.97 16.10
CA ALA A 319 -9.36 -6.60 16.99
C ALA A 319 -9.82 -6.35 18.44
N ASP A 320 -11.03 -5.82 18.61
CA ASP A 320 -11.62 -5.46 19.89
C ASP A 320 -12.70 -6.47 20.33
N ALA A 321 -12.79 -7.62 19.64
CA ALA A 321 -13.71 -8.68 20.04
C ALA A 321 -13.16 -9.45 21.26
N PRO A 322 -14.02 -9.91 22.18
CA PRO A 322 -13.64 -10.90 23.17
C PRO A 322 -13.08 -12.18 22.52
N PRO A 323 -11.97 -12.77 23.01
CA PRO A 323 -11.41 -14.01 22.47
C PRO A 323 -12.42 -15.16 22.48
N GLU A 324 -13.32 -15.19 23.47
CA GLU A 324 -14.36 -16.21 23.61
C GLU A 324 -15.38 -16.18 22.45
N PHE A 325 -15.56 -15.03 21.79
CA PHE A 325 -16.47 -14.89 20.66
C PHE A 325 -15.85 -15.44 19.37
N LEU A 326 -14.52 -15.44 19.30
CA LEU A 326 -13.78 -15.77 18.09
C LEU A 326 -13.62 -17.28 17.99
N GLY A 327 -13.98 -17.82 16.82
CA GLY A 327 -13.73 -19.21 16.46
C GLY A 327 -12.25 -19.49 16.17
N SER A 328 -12.00 -20.41 15.24
CA SER A 328 -10.62 -20.76 14.84
C SER A 328 -9.85 -19.55 14.29
N VAL A 329 -8.58 -19.46 14.69
CA VAL A 329 -7.65 -18.40 14.29
C VAL A 329 -7.33 -18.47 12.79
N PRO A 330 -7.31 -17.33 12.06
CA PRO A 330 -6.75 -17.23 10.72
C PRO A 330 -5.38 -17.90 10.61
N LYS A 331 -5.19 -18.71 9.57
CA LYS A 331 -3.94 -19.46 9.36
C LYS A 331 -2.84 -18.62 8.68
N SER A 332 -3.19 -17.45 8.15
CA SER A 332 -2.26 -16.55 7.45
C SER A 332 -2.65 -15.09 7.67
N GLY A 333 -1.66 -14.20 7.68
CA GLY A 333 -1.85 -12.75 7.69
C GLY A 333 -1.46 -12.09 6.36
N LEU A 334 -1.16 -10.79 6.43
CA LEU A 334 -0.55 -10.01 5.37
C LEU A 334 0.88 -9.62 5.73
N SER A 335 1.72 -9.50 4.71
CA SER A 335 3.08 -8.96 4.78
C SER A 335 3.07 -7.54 4.22
N ARG A 336 3.48 -6.55 5.02
CA ARG A 336 3.46 -5.13 4.65
C ARG A 336 4.81 -4.44 4.82
N GLY A 337 5.08 -3.51 3.91
CA GLY A 337 6.25 -2.66 3.92
C GLY A 337 5.87 -1.20 3.63
N ILE A 338 6.42 -0.27 4.41
CA ILE A 338 6.33 1.17 4.19
C ILE A 338 7.75 1.70 3.99
N PHE A 339 8.02 2.29 2.84
CA PHE A 339 9.34 2.76 2.45
C PHE A 339 9.29 4.26 2.15
N ILE A 340 10.29 4.99 2.65
CA ILE A 340 10.55 6.36 2.23
C ILE A 340 11.74 6.32 1.27
N ILE A 341 11.53 6.77 0.04
CA ILE A 341 12.52 6.73 -1.04
C ILE A 341 12.80 8.13 -1.60
N ASP A 342 13.98 8.32 -2.18
CA ASP A 342 14.46 9.65 -2.60
C ASP A 342 14.03 10.10 -4.01
N ARG A 343 13.42 9.19 -4.79
CA ARG A 343 12.93 9.42 -6.16
C ARG A 343 11.89 8.36 -6.52
N SER A 344 11.22 8.55 -7.65
CA SER A 344 10.25 7.56 -8.13
C SER A 344 10.94 6.27 -8.61
N ILE A 345 10.26 5.12 -8.47
CA ILE A 345 10.63 3.82 -9.06
C ILE A 345 10.66 3.85 -10.60
N SER A 346 10.10 4.90 -11.21
CA SER A 346 10.11 5.11 -12.65
C SER A 346 10.63 6.51 -13.00
N THR A 347 11.49 6.59 -14.00
CA THR A 347 12.20 7.82 -14.39
C THR A 347 11.39 8.75 -15.30
N THR A 348 10.19 8.36 -15.74
CA THR A 348 9.48 9.06 -16.82
C THR A 348 8.64 10.27 -16.38
N ASP A 349 8.25 10.39 -15.10
CA ASP A 349 7.32 11.44 -14.65
C ASP A 349 7.73 12.11 -13.33
N LYS A 350 7.41 13.40 -13.19
CA LYS A 350 7.76 14.24 -12.01
C LYS A 350 6.77 14.16 -10.85
N GLU A 351 5.51 13.80 -11.10
CA GLU A 351 4.51 13.57 -10.06
C GLU A 351 4.05 12.12 -10.18
N SER A 352 4.39 11.26 -9.22
CA SER A 352 4.06 9.85 -9.34
C SER A 352 2.99 9.41 -8.34
N LEU A 353 1.94 8.79 -8.89
CA LEU A 353 0.99 7.99 -8.15
C LEU A 353 0.81 6.71 -8.97
N THR A 354 1.56 5.69 -8.57
CA THR A 354 1.78 4.49 -9.38
C THR A 354 1.19 3.26 -8.71
N LEU A 355 0.52 2.41 -9.49
CA LEU A 355 0.22 1.04 -9.11
C LEU A 355 1.12 0.08 -9.89
N LEU A 356 1.71 -0.88 -9.20
CA LEU A 356 2.38 -2.03 -9.79
C LEU A 356 1.90 -3.30 -9.08
N GLN A 357 1.47 -4.29 -9.85
CA GLN A 357 1.31 -5.66 -9.36
C GLN A 357 2.59 -6.43 -9.73
N PHE A 358 3.49 -6.59 -8.77
CA PHE A 358 4.75 -7.29 -8.99
C PHE A 358 4.49 -8.81 -8.95
N PRO A 359 4.65 -9.53 -10.08
CA PRO A 359 4.28 -10.93 -10.17
C PRO A 359 5.26 -11.82 -9.40
N ILE A 360 4.73 -12.77 -8.64
CA ILE A 360 5.51 -13.82 -7.99
C ILE A 360 4.98 -15.17 -8.48
N LYS A 361 5.86 -15.98 -9.09
CA LYS A 361 5.46 -17.25 -9.68
C LYS A 361 4.83 -18.18 -8.64
N GLY A 362 3.59 -18.59 -8.89
CA GLY A 362 2.85 -19.52 -8.04
C GLY A 362 2.43 -18.97 -6.68
N LYS A 363 2.50 -17.65 -6.47
CA LYS A 363 2.09 -16.97 -5.23
C LYS A 363 1.25 -15.75 -5.56
N GLU A 364 0.66 -15.14 -4.54
CA GLU A 364 0.02 -13.83 -4.72
C GLU A 364 1.06 -12.78 -5.14
N PRO A 365 0.69 -11.84 -6.04
CA PRO A 365 1.57 -10.74 -6.39
C PRO A 365 1.83 -9.84 -5.19
N ILE A 366 2.89 -9.05 -5.28
CA ILE A 366 3.14 -7.95 -4.35
C ILE A 366 2.48 -6.71 -4.95
N THR A 367 1.44 -6.20 -4.31
CA THR A 367 0.85 -4.91 -4.65
C THR A 367 1.81 -3.83 -4.17
N VAL A 368 2.28 -3.02 -5.11
CA VAL A 368 3.18 -1.89 -4.88
C VAL A 368 2.45 -0.60 -5.24
N ILE A 369 2.26 0.28 -4.26
CA ILE A 369 1.67 1.61 -4.45
C ILE A 369 2.73 2.66 -4.14
N GLU A 370 3.06 3.47 -5.14
CA GLU A 370 3.93 4.63 -4.97
C GLU A 370 3.09 5.89 -4.91
N ALA A 371 3.33 6.74 -3.91
CA ALA A 371 2.67 8.03 -3.76
C ALA A 371 3.70 9.13 -3.51
N GLY A 372 3.77 10.08 -4.44
CA GLY A 372 4.64 11.24 -4.38
C GLY A 372 4.04 12.45 -3.67
N PRO A 373 4.75 13.59 -3.65
CA PRO A 373 4.37 14.77 -2.87
C PRO A 373 3.04 15.41 -3.26
N SER A 374 2.59 15.20 -4.50
CA SER A 374 1.36 15.78 -5.04
C SER A 374 0.09 15.18 -4.43
N THR A 375 0.19 14.09 -3.67
CA THR A 375 -0.93 13.50 -2.90
C THR A 375 -0.98 13.99 -1.45
N HIS A 376 -0.04 14.84 -1.03
CA HIS A 376 0.13 15.32 0.35
C HIS A 376 0.44 14.22 1.39
N VAL A 377 0.95 13.08 0.96
CA VAL A 377 1.40 12.01 1.88
C VAL A 377 2.87 12.13 2.30
N CYS A 378 3.66 12.93 1.59
CA CYS A 378 5.08 13.15 1.88
C CYS A 378 5.56 14.52 1.35
N PRO A 379 6.69 15.05 1.86
CA PRO A 379 7.24 16.32 1.39
C PRO A 379 7.95 16.20 0.04
N SER A 380 8.15 17.33 -0.64
CA SER A 380 8.86 17.41 -1.92
C SER A 380 10.24 16.75 -1.89
N GLY A 381 10.57 16.03 -2.96
CA GLY A 381 11.84 15.30 -3.09
C GLY A 381 11.86 13.94 -2.40
N LEU A 382 10.73 13.49 -1.85
CA LEU A 382 10.52 12.15 -1.29
C LEU A 382 9.29 11.51 -1.91
N TYR A 383 9.23 10.18 -1.82
CA TYR A 383 8.10 9.37 -2.20
C TYR A 383 7.85 8.33 -1.13
N LEU A 384 6.58 7.96 -0.94
CA LEU A 384 6.20 6.78 -0.17
C LEU A 384 5.98 5.63 -1.12
N LEU A 385 6.60 4.49 -0.82
CA LEU A 385 6.31 3.24 -1.48
C LEU A 385 5.70 2.30 -0.44
N HIS A 386 4.53 1.77 -0.75
CA HIS A 386 3.87 0.77 0.06
C HIS A 386 3.87 -0.56 -0.68
N MET A 387 4.21 -1.63 0.02
CA MET A 387 4.14 -2.99 -0.51
C MET A 387 3.24 -3.86 0.36
N THR A 388 2.37 -4.65 -0.25
CA THR A 388 1.47 -5.60 0.44
C THR A 388 1.38 -6.91 -0.34
N THR A 389 1.44 -8.03 0.37
CA THR A 389 1.17 -9.36 -0.19
C THR A 389 0.64 -10.31 0.89
N LYS A 390 0.16 -11.50 0.49
CA LYS A 390 -0.26 -12.55 1.43
C LYS A 390 0.96 -13.07 2.19
N GLN A 391 0.85 -13.19 3.50
CA GLN A 391 1.97 -13.67 4.32
C GLN A 391 2.25 -15.14 4.04
N ILE A 392 3.53 -15.46 3.81
CA ILE A 392 4.03 -16.84 3.72
C ILE A 392 5.05 -17.10 4.82
N ASP A 393 5.96 -16.16 5.04
CA ASP A 393 6.95 -16.20 6.12
C ASP A 393 6.81 -14.94 6.99
N ASN A 394 7.47 -13.86 6.57
CA ASN A 394 7.45 -12.58 7.24
C ASN A 394 7.61 -11.47 6.20
N ALA A 395 7.26 -10.24 6.60
CA ALA A 395 7.24 -9.11 5.68
C ALA A 395 8.58 -8.81 5.00
N ILE A 396 9.72 -9.11 5.62
CA ILE A 396 11.02 -8.91 4.96
C ILE A 396 11.21 -9.93 3.84
N ASN A 397 11.01 -11.22 4.14
CA ASN A 397 11.25 -12.30 3.19
C ASN A 397 10.22 -12.31 2.06
N ASP A 398 8.96 -12.02 2.37
CA ASP A 398 7.87 -12.02 1.39
C ASP A 398 8.01 -10.84 0.41
N LEU A 399 8.51 -9.69 0.86
CA LEU A 399 8.65 -8.48 0.03
C LEU A 399 10.03 -8.36 -0.64
N LYS A 400 11.02 -9.14 -0.20
CA LYS A 400 12.39 -9.13 -0.70
C LYS A 400 12.50 -9.13 -2.23
N PRO A 401 11.75 -9.94 -3.01
CA PRO A 401 11.88 -9.94 -4.47
C PRO A 401 11.58 -8.58 -5.11
N ALA A 402 10.55 -7.87 -4.63
CA ALA A 402 10.20 -6.55 -5.13
C ALA A 402 11.19 -5.48 -4.65
N VAL A 403 11.66 -5.58 -3.39
CA VAL A 403 12.68 -4.67 -2.84
C VAL A 403 13.97 -4.75 -3.65
N GLU A 404 14.50 -5.95 -3.89
CA GLU A 404 15.75 -6.15 -4.65
C GLU A 404 15.60 -5.74 -6.12
N ALA A 405 14.43 -5.94 -6.72
CA ALA A 405 14.16 -5.55 -8.10
C ALA A 405 14.03 -4.03 -8.27
N LEU A 406 13.34 -3.36 -7.35
CA LEU A 406 12.89 -1.98 -7.55
C LEU A 406 13.72 -0.94 -6.79
N LEU A 407 14.42 -1.32 -5.73
CA LEU A 407 15.03 -0.38 -4.79
C LEU A 407 16.52 -0.62 -4.64
N HIS A 408 17.26 0.46 -4.36
CA HIS A 408 18.61 0.37 -3.85
C HIS A 408 18.56 0.50 -2.32
N SER A 409 18.81 -0.62 -1.62
CA SER A 409 18.67 -0.76 -0.18
C SER A 409 20.01 -1.00 0.53
N GLU A 410 21.11 -0.47 -0.01
CA GLU A 410 22.38 -0.42 0.70
C GLU A 410 22.46 0.86 1.54
N TYR A 411 23.32 0.84 2.56
CA TYR A 411 23.48 1.97 3.46
C TYR A 411 24.21 3.11 2.74
N ALA A 412 23.54 4.24 2.57
CA ALA A 412 24.10 5.44 1.96
C ALA A 412 24.82 6.28 3.03
N ASP A 413 26.14 6.21 3.06
CA ASP A 413 27.01 6.95 3.98
C ASP A 413 27.17 8.45 3.63
N GLY A 414 26.54 8.91 2.54
CA GLY A 414 26.63 10.27 2.04
C GLY A 414 27.82 10.54 1.12
N THR A 415 28.62 9.52 0.79
CA THR A 415 29.73 9.60 -0.18
C THR A 415 29.32 9.25 -1.60
N THR A 416 28.18 8.58 -1.77
CA THR A 416 27.65 8.15 -3.07
C THR A 416 27.15 9.35 -3.88
N SER A 417 27.81 9.61 -5.02
CA SER A 417 27.41 10.65 -5.96
C SER A 417 26.03 10.35 -6.53
N ARG A 418 25.07 11.24 -6.28
CA ARG A 418 23.69 11.11 -6.79
C ARG A 418 23.63 11.57 -8.24
N ILE A 419 23.03 10.76 -9.11
CA ILE A 419 22.64 11.24 -10.44
C ILE A 419 21.33 12.01 -10.26
N ASP A 420 21.34 13.32 -10.55
CA ASP A 420 20.12 14.13 -10.54
C ASP A 420 19.18 13.67 -11.67
N THR A 421 17.91 13.44 -11.35
CA THR A 421 16.88 13.06 -12.33
C THR A 421 16.59 14.17 -13.35
N ASP A 422 16.80 15.45 -13.00
CA ASP A 422 16.67 16.57 -13.95
C ASP A 422 17.68 16.48 -15.11
N THR A 423 18.78 15.75 -14.96
CA THR A 423 19.78 15.52 -16.03
C THR A 423 19.56 14.23 -16.83
N GLN A 424 18.66 13.34 -16.41
CA GLN A 424 18.41 12.06 -17.10
C GLN A 424 17.39 12.17 -18.26
N ALA A 425 16.52 13.18 -18.26
CA ALA A 425 15.60 13.42 -19.39
C ALA A 425 16.33 13.66 -20.73
N THR A 426 17.63 13.95 -20.69
CA THR A 426 18.50 14.17 -21.87
C THR A 426 19.37 12.99 -22.27
N GLN A 427 19.32 11.85 -21.55
CA GLN A 427 20.13 10.66 -21.86
C GLN A 427 19.26 9.44 -22.14
N THR A 428 18.37 9.51 -23.13
CA THR A 428 17.97 8.30 -23.86
C THR A 428 19.23 7.70 -24.51
N PRO A 429 19.54 6.42 -24.29
CA PRO A 429 20.56 5.75 -25.09
C PRO A 429 20.16 5.89 -26.55
N LYS A 430 21.04 6.46 -27.38
CA LYS A 430 20.91 6.25 -28.83
C LYS A 430 21.11 4.76 -29.04
N GLU A 431 20.06 4.04 -29.42
CA GLU A 431 20.17 2.67 -29.92
C GLU A 431 21.17 2.68 -31.08
N GLY A 432 22.37 2.19 -30.82
CA GLY A 432 23.47 2.27 -31.78
C GLY A 432 24.84 1.82 -31.26
N ASP A 433 25.08 1.83 -29.94
CA ASP A 433 26.37 1.38 -29.39
C ASP A 433 26.26 -0.01 -28.77
N SER A 434 26.56 -1.03 -29.58
CA SER A 434 26.46 -2.45 -29.24
C SER A 434 27.64 -2.98 -28.41
N SER A 435 28.32 -2.14 -27.62
CA SER A 435 29.51 -2.53 -26.86
C SER A 435 29.35 -2.54 -25.34
N ALA A 436 28.18 -2.16 -24.79
CA ALA A 436 27.98 -2.20 -23.35
C ALA A 436 27.95 -3.66 -22.88
N THR A 437 28.93 -4.03 -22.05
CA THR A 437 29.00 -5.37 -21.46
C THR A 437 27.83 -5.60 -20.50
N LYS A 438 27.42 -6.86 -20.28
CA LYS A 438 26.34 -7.21 -19.33
C LYS A 438 26.58 -6.61 -17.94
N THR A 439 27.85 -6.47 -17.54
CA THR A 439 28.27 -5.83 -16.29
C THR A 439 28.01 -4.33 -16.27
N GLU A 440 28.30 -3.59 -17.35
CA GLU A 440 28.01 -2.15 -17.46
C GLU A 440 26.51 -1.86 -17.45
N PHE A 441 25.71 -2.71 -18.08
CA PHE A 441 24.25 -2.59 -18.08
C PHE A 441 23.62 -2.83 -16.69
N VAL A 442 24.18 -3.77 -15.92
CA VAL A 442 23.76 -4.02 -14.52
C VAL A 442 24.13 -2.84 -13.62
N ILE A 443 25.35 -2.30 -13.74
CA ILE A 443 25.81 -1.14 -12.96
C ILE A 443 24.96 0.10 -13.27
N GLN A 444 24.61 0.34 -14.55
CA GLN A 444 23.74 1.46 -14.93
C GLN A 444 22.32 1.29 -14.36
N ASN A 445 21.75 0.08 -14.41
CA ASN A 445 20.41 -0.17 -13.86
C ASN A 445 20.37 -0.09 -12.32
N GLU A 446 21.41 -0.53 -11.61
CA GLU A 446 21.50 -0.34 -10.16
C GLU A 446 21.63 1.13 -9.78
N ALA A 447 22.41 1.92 -10.53
CA ALA A 447 22.55 3.36 -10.32
C ALA A 447 21.26 4.17 -10.60
N LEU A 448 20.25 3.54 -11.21
CA LEU A 448 18.95 4.14 -11.52
C LEU A 448 17.87 3.84 -10.47
N LYS A 449 18.06 2.82 -9.61
CA LYS A 449 17.06 2.47 -8.60
C LYS A 449 16.97 3.58 -7.54
N PRO A 450 15.76 3.92 -7.06
CA PRO A 450 15.59 4.84 -5.95
C PRO A 450 16.29 4.33 -4.68
N GLN A 451 16.96 5.24 -3.97
CA GLN A 451 17.58 4.94 -2.70
C GLN A 451 16.50 4.85 -1.63
N VAL A 452 16.46 3.73 -0.90
CA VAL A 452 15.68 3.63 0.34
C VAL A 452 16.33 4.48 1.40
N LEU A 453 15.56 5.31 2.10
CA LEU A 453 16.01 6.12 3.24
C LEU A 453 15.60 5.47 4.56
N TYR A 454 14.37 4.98 4.59
CA TYR A 454 13.72 4.35 5.72
C TYR A 454 12.82 3.21 5.21
N ALA A 455 12.81 2.08 5.92
CA ALA A 455 11.84 1.02 5.69
C ALA A 455 11.28 0.50 7.01
N LEU A 456 9.96 0.31 7.04
CA LEU A 456 9.23 -0.38 8.08
C LEU A 456 8.60 -1.64 7.48
N TYR A 457 8.87 -2.79 8.07
CA TYR A 457 8.26 -4.06 7.73
C TYR A 457 7.43 -4.54 8.91
N PHE A 458 6.25 -5.08 8.64
CA PHE A 458 5.42 -5.72 9.67
C PHE A 458 4.43 -6.68 9.04
N ASN A 459 4.01 -7.66 9.84
CA ASN A 459 2.89 -8.52 9.53
C ASN A 459 1.63 -8.04 10.26
N CYS A 460 0.48 -8.24 9.63
CA CYS A 460 -0.82 -8.01 10.28
C CYS A 460 -1.78 -9.18 10.03
N PRO A 461 -2.72 -9.42 10.95
CA PRO A 461 -3.74 -10.45 10.76
C PRO A 461 -4.62 -10.17 9.55
N GLU A 462 -4.97 -11.23 8.81
CA GLU A 462 -5.98 -11.19 7.76
C GLU A 462 -7.24 -11.91 8.25
N THR A 463 -8.36 -11.21 8.28
CA THR A 463 -9.60 -11.68 8.94
C THR A 463 -10.82 -11.63 8.02
N SER A 464 -10.71 -11.08 6.82
CA SER A 464 -11.80 -10.98 5.85
C SER A 464 -12.17 -12.32 5.20
N GLU A 465 -11.22 -13.26 5.11
CA GLU A 465 -11.43 -14.60 4.52
C GLU A 465 -12.05 -15.60 5.51
N TYR A 466 -12.29 -15.22 6.76
CA TYR A 466 -12.69 -16.14 7.83
C TYR A 466 -14.01 -15.73 8.48
N ASP A 467 -14.93 -16.69 8.60
CA ASP A 467 -16.07 -16.53 9.49
C ASP A 467 -15.65 -16.78 10.93
N LEU A 468 -15.47 -15.70 11.68
CA LEU A 468 -15.09 -15.71 13.08
C LEU A 468 -16.30 -15.59 14.02
N SER A 469 -17.52 -15.60 13.49
CA SER A 469 -18.73 -15.25 14.23
C SER A 469 -19.44 -16.41 14.92
N GLN A 470 -18.86 -17.61 14.90
CA GLN A 470 -19.49 -18.86 15.37
C GLN A 470 -19.99 -18.81 16.82
N ASN A 471 -19.29 -18.09 17.71
CA ASN A 471 -19.64 -17.97 19.13
C ASN A 471 -20.12 -16.55 19.50
N VAL A 472 -20.48 -15.74 18.52
CA VAL A 472 -20.87 -14.34 18.72
C VAL A 472 -22.35 -14.27 19.14
N PRO A 473 -22.70 -13.48 20.18
CA PRO A 473 -24.10 -13.24 20.53
C PRO A 473 -24.91 -12.68 19.34
N SER A 474 -26.20 -12.99 19.29
CA SER A 474 -27.04 -12.79 18.10
C SER A 474 -27.18 -11.33 17.62
N ASN A 475 -27.01 -10.35 18.51
CA ASN A 475 -27.07 -8.91 18.24
C ASN A 475 -25.68 -8.23 18.27
N VAL A 476 -24.61 -9.03 18.23
CA VAL A 476 -23.24 -8.55 18.10
C VAL A 476 -22.76 -8.81 16.67
N HIS A 477 -22.18 -7.80 16.04
CA HIS A 477 -21.72 -7.85 14.65
C HIS A 477 -20.21 -7.60 14.61
N LEU A 478 -19.46 -8.52 14.00
CA LEU A 478 -18.01 -8.39 13.87
C LEU A 478 -17.63 -7.79 12.50
N CYS A 479 -16.76 -6.78 12.53
CA CYS A 479 -16.13 -6.19 11.35
C CYS A 479 -14.69 -6.68 11.24
N SER A 480 -14.25 -7.06 10.04
CA SER A 480 -12.88 -7.53 9.84
C SER A 480 -11.89 -6.37 9.75
N GLY A 481 -10.60 -6.71 9.77
CA GLY A 481 -9.53 -5.81 9.37
C GLY A 481 -9.48 -5.57 7.84
N PRO A 482 -8.48 -4.79 7.38
CA PRO A 482 -8.22 -4.59 5.96
C PRO A 482 -7.76 -5.87 5.28
N ASP A 483 -8.41 -6.19 4.16
CA ASP A 483 -8.16 -7.36 3.32
C ASP A 483 -7.00 -7.19 2.33
N LEU A 484 -6.66 -8.24 1.58
CA LEU A 484 -5.58 -8.25 0.57
C LEU A 484 -5.90 -7.47 -0.70
N GLU A 485 -7.17 -7.27 -1.07
CA GLU A 485 -7.52 -6.66 -2.36
C GLU A 485 -7.02 -5.22 -2.46
N VAL A 486 -6.83 -4.74 -3.70
CA VAL A 486 -6.37 -3.37 -3.94
C VAL A 486 -7.42 -2.32 -3.57
N ASP A 487 -8.70 -2.68 -3.49
CA ASP A 487 -9.82 -1.78 -3.26
C ASP A 487 -10.67 -2.12 -2.04
N TYR A 488 -11.77 -1.38 -1.85
CA TYR A 488 -12.61 -1.42 -0.64
C TYR A 488 -13.90 -2.24 -0.80
N GLU A 489 -14.01 -3.04 -1.86
CA GLU A 489 -15.24 -3.76 -2.20
C GLU A 489 -15.69 -4.67 -1.06
N PHE A 490 -14.76 -5.40 -0.43
CA PHE A 490 -15.05 -6.25 0.72
C PHE A 490 -15.61 -5.44 1.90
N ALA A 491 -14.93 -4.35 2.28
CA ALA A 491 -15.32 -3.55 3.45
C ALA A 491 -16.71 -2.93 3.27
N VAL A 492 -17.03 -2.45 2.06
CA VAL A 492 -18.37 -1.92 1.75
C VAL A 492 -19.43 -3.02 1.75
N LYS A 493 -19.14 -4.20 1.20
CA LYS A 493 -20.06 -5.35 1.24
C LYS A 493 -20.34 -5.81 2.66
N GLN A 494 -19.32 -5.90 3.51
CA GLN A 494 -19.48 -6.26 4.91
C GLN A 494 -20.33 -5.22 5.66
N ALA A 495 -20.04 -3.93 5.50
CA ALA A 495 -20.83 -2.87 6.12
C ALA A 495 -22.32 -2.91 5.70
N LYS A 496 -22.60 -3.17 4.42
CA LYS A 496 -23.97 -3.34 3.89
C LYS A 496 -24.67 -4.60 4.36
N SER A 497 -23.92 -5.64 4.75
CA SER A 497 -24.51 -6.87 5.28
C SER A 497 -24.82 -6.77 6.77
N ILE A 498 -24.10 -5.91 7.49
CA ILE A 498 -24.33 -5.64 8.92
C ILE A 498 -25.50 -4.67 9.11
N PHE A 499 -25.60 -3.66 8.24
CA PHE A 499 -26.74 -2.73 8.18
C PHE A 499 -27.97 -3.43 7.59
#